data_AF-A0A2M9P9G6-F1
#
_entry.id   AF-A0A2M9P9G6-F1
#
_cell.length_a   1.000
_cell.length_b   1.000
_cell.length_c   1.000
_cell.angle_alpha   90.00
_cell.angle_beta   90.00
_cell.angle_gamma   90.00
#
_symmetry.space_group_name_H-M   'P 1'
#
loop_
_entity.id
_entity.type
_entity.pdbx_description
1 polymer ?
#
loop_
_entity_poly.entity_id
_entity_poly.type
_entity_poly.pdbx_seq_one_letter_code
_entity_poly.pdbx_strand_id
1 'polypeptide(L)' 'MTLRGVTKPLALDAKVFRYGPDPADPGRFQAGFDLTGSIDRTEFGSTGGLPEVPARLDLRIRLVMSAAE' A
#
# COMPACT_ATOMS: atom_id res chain seq x y z
N MET A 1 -2.68 -9.27 -4.09
CA MET A 1 -1.47 -9.34 -3.24
C MET A 1 -0.93 -10.75 -3.26
N THR A 2 0.39 -10.90 -3.34
CA THR A 2 1.06 -12.20 -3.26
C THR A 2 2.02 -12.17 -2.08
N LEU A 3 1.89 -13.13 -1.16
CA LEU A 3 2.76 -13.29 0.00
C LEU A 3 3.03 -14.78 0.21
N ARG A 4 4.31 -15.16 0.37
CA ARG A 4 4.75 -16.56 0.54
C ARG A 4 4.21 -17.52 -0.55
N GLY A 5 4.14 -17.04 -1.80
CA GLY A 5 3.65 -17.83 -2.94
C GLY A 5 2.12 -17.99 -3.02
N VAL A 6 1.37 -17.46 -2.05
CA VAL A 6 -0.10 -17.44 -2.08
C VAL A 6 -0.59 -16.09 -2.63
N THR A 7 -1.43 -16.12 -3.65
CA THR A 7 -2.03 -14.93 -4.28
C THR A 7 -3.50 -14.80 -3.92
N LYS A 8 -3.88 -13.63 -3.40
CA LYS A 8 -5.27 -13.30 -3.05
C LYS A 8 -5.61 -11.86 -3.46
N PRO A 9 -6.89 -11.56 -3.77
CA PRO A 9 -7.34 -10.19 -3.96
C PRO A 9 -7.20 -9.40 -2.65
N LEU A 10 -6.89 -8.10 -2.77
CA LEU A 10 -6.83 -7.16 -1.66
C LEU A 10 -7.35 -5.82 -2.16
N ALA A 11 -8.35 -5.27 -1.48
CA ALA A 11 -8.80 -3.91 -1.68
C ALA A 11 -8.09 -2.99 -0.68
N LEU A 12 -7.70 -1.80 -1.13
CA LEU A 12 -7.13 -0.75 -0.30
C LEU A 12 -7.95 0.53 -0.51
N ASP A 13 -8.16 1.28 0.57
CA ASP A 13 -8.75 2.61 0.50
C ASP A 13 -7.69 3.61 0.06
N ALA A 14 -7.99 4.39 -0.98
CA ALA A 14 -7.08 5.38 -1.53
C ALA A 14 -7.54 6.80 -1.22
N LYS A 15 -6.66 7.61 -0.63
CA LYS A 15 -6.85 9.04 -0.44
C LYS A 15 -5.81 9.82 -1.25
N VAL A 16 -6.27 10.63 -2.19
CA VAL A 16 -5.40 11.55 -2.94
C VAL A 16 -5.02 12.73 -2.03
N PHE A 17 -3.73 12.97 -1.87
CA PHE A 17 -3.23 14.14 -1.12
C PHE A 17 -2.45 15.13 -2.01
N ARG A 18 -2.08 14.72 -3.22
CA ARG A 18 -1.40 15.58 -4.20
C ARG A 18 -1.87 15.20 -5.60
N TYR A 19 -2.17 16.20 -6.41
CA TYR A 19 -2.47 16.00 -7.83
C TYR A 19 -2.19 17.31 -8.57
N GLY A 20 -1.15 17.33 -9.40
CA GLY A 20 -0.73 18.54 -10.11
C GLY A 20 0.78 18.64 -10.33
N PRO A 21 1.23 19.76 -10.93
CA PRO A 21 2.66 20.05 -11.11
C PRO A 21 3.41 20.06 -9.78
N ASP A 22 4.67 19.59 -9.80
CA ASP A 22 5.57 19.74 -8.67
C ASP A 22 5.91 21.23 -8.46
N PRO A 23 5.70 21.79 -7.24
CA PRO A 23 6.07 23.18 -6.97
C PRO A 23 7.55 23.51 -7.21
N ALA A 24 8.45 22.52 -7.10
CA ALA A 24 9.88 22.70 -7.33
C ALA A 24 10.31 22.45 -8.79
N ASP A 25 9.46 21.79 -9.58
CA ASP A 25 9.69 21.48 -10.98
C ASP A 25 8.34 21.43 -11.73
N PRO A 26 7.83 22.60 -12.18
CA PRO A 26 6.50 22.68 -12.79
C PRO A 26 6.33 21.84 -14.07
N GLY A 27 7.43 21.39 -14.70
CA GLY A 27 7.40 20.48 -15.84
C GLY A 27 7.01 19.05 -15.46
N ARG A 28 7.13 18.69 -14.18
CA ARG A 28 6.86 17.35 -13.66
C ARG A 28 5.49 17.27 -13.01
N PHE A 29 4.58 16.50 -13.61
CA PHE A 29 3.27 16.23 -13.02
C PHE A 29 3.35 15.11 -11.96
N GLN A 30 2.72 15.32 -10.80
CA GLN A 30 2.69 14.37 -9.69
C GLN A 30 1.27 13.96 -9.27
N ALA A 31 1.16 12.71 -8.83
CA ALA A 31 -0.02 12.18 -8.13
C ALA A 31 0.42 11.48 -6.84
N GLY A 32 -0.10 11.93 -5.70
CA GLY A 32 0.21 11.41 -4.37
C GLY A 32 -0.98 10.75 -3.71
N PHE A 33 -0.76 9.55 -3.17
CA PHE A 33 -1.79 8.72 -2.56
C PHE A 33 -1.35 8.22 -1.18
N ASP A 34 -2.27 8.28 -0.23
CA ASP A 34 -2.24 7.48 0.99
C ASP A 34 -3.16 6.27 0.78
N LEU A 35 -2.60 5.06 0.84
CA LEU A 35 -3.35 3.81 0.76
C LEU A 35 -3.41 3.14 2.14
N THR A 36 -4.60 2.76 2.57
CA THR A 36 -4.82 2.04 3.83
C THR A 36 -5.60 0.75 3.64
N GLY A 37 -5.35 -0.23 4.51
CA GLY A 37 -6.11 -1.47 4.54
C GLY A 37 -5.56 -2.42 5.59
N SER A 38 -5.99 -3.68 5.56
CA SER A 38 -5.46 -4.71 6.44
C SER A 38 -5.50 -6.08 5.78
N ILE A 39 -4.63 -6.97 6.23
CA ILE A 39 -4.58 -8.37 5.80
C ILE A 39 -4.59 -9.28 7.03
N ASP A 40 -5.06 -10.51 6.86
CA ASP A 40 -4.74 -11.60 7.79
C ASP A 40 -3.54 -12.36 7.26
N ARG A 41 -2.41 -12.34 7.98
CA ARG A 41 -1.16 -12.99 7.54
C ARG A 41 -1.26 -14.52 7.50
N THR A 42 -2.20 -15.10 8.25
CA THR A 42 -2.40 -16.56 8.29
C THR A 42 -2.99 -17.10 7.00
N GLU A 43 -3.81 -16.29 6.31
CA GLU A 43 -4.35 -16.62 4.99
C GLU A 43 -3.26 -16.79 3.90
N PHE A 44 -2.05 -16.32 4.19
CA PHE A 44 -0.88 -16.45 3.32
C PHE A 44 0.15 -17.44 3.89
N GLY A 45 -0.23 -18.26 4.88
CA GLY A 45 0.65 -19.27 5.48
C GLY A 45 1.70 -18.71 6.46
N SER A 46 1.52 -17.49 6.97
CA SER A 46 2.35 -16.93 8.04
C SER A 46 1.69 -17.21 9.40
N THR A 47 1.96 -18.36 10.00
CA THR A 47 1.33 -18.79 11.28
C THR A 47 2.24 -18.72 12.49
N GLY A 48 3.56 -18.57 12.29
CA GLY A 48 4.53 -18.53 13.38
C GLY A 48 4.27 -17.38 14.36
N GLY A 49 4.46 -17.65 15.65
CA GLY A 49 4.31 -16.67 16.73
C GLY A 49 2.86 -16.33 17.12
N LEU A 50 1.87 -17.10 16.68
CA LEU A 50 0.50 -16.96 17.20
C LEU A 50 0.37 -17.65 18.57
N PRO A 51 -0.39 -17.06 19.53
CA PRO A 51 -1.15 -15.81 19.41
C PRO A 51 -0.38 -14.52 19.77
N GLU A 52 0.88 -14.61 20.18
CA GLU A 52 1.67 -13.48 20.69
C GLU A 52 1.87 -12.36 19.64
N VAL A 53 1.96 -12.74 18.36
CA VAL A 53 2.03 -11.86 17.20
C VAL A 53 0.69 -11.91 16.46
N PRO A 54 -0.10 -10.82 16.45
CA PRO A 54 -1.43 -10.78 15.84
C PRO A 54 -1.46 -11.29 14.39
N ALA A 55 -2.58 -11.90 14.02
CA ALA A 55 -2.86 -12.35 12.66
C ALA A 55 -3.13 -11.15 11.71
N ARG A 56 -3.87 -10.16 12.20
CA ARG A 56 -4.19 -8.95 11.45
C ARG A 56 -2.98 -8.02 11.38
N LEU A 57 -2.60 -7.64 10.16
CA LEU A 57 -1.59 -6.62 9.90
C LEU A 57 -2.24 -5.45 9.17
N ASP A 58 -2.06 -4.24 9.71
CA ASP A 58 -2.53 -3.02 9.06
C ASP A 58 -1.48 -2.56 8.03
N LEU A 59 -1.97 -2.15 6.86
CA LEU A 59 -1.16 -1.62 5.77
C LEU A 59 -1.33 -0.10 5.69
N ARG A 60 -0.20 0.60 5.63
CA ARG A 60 -0.16 2.05 5.38
C ARG A 60 0.92 2.33 4.36
N ILE A 61 0.51 2.78 3.18
CA ILE A 61 1.41 3.07 2.07
C ILE A 61 1.24 4.54 1.71
N ARG A 62 2.33 5.30 1.75
CA ARG A 62 2.37 6.69 1.27
C ARG A 62 3.30 6.75 0.07
N LEU A 63 2.79 7.25 -1.05
CA LEU A 63 3.56 7.33 -2.29
C LEU A 63 3.25 8.61 -3.05
N VAL A 64 4.27 9.10 -3.77
CA VAL A 64 4.14 10.14 -4.80
C VAL A 64 4.68 9.56 -6.09
N MET A 65 3.86 9.57 -7.12
CA MET A 65 4.21 9.15 -8.47
C MET A 65 4.43 10.40 -9.31
N SER A 66 5.42 10.35 -10.19
CA SER A 66 5.57 11.32 -11.27
C SER A 66 5.23 10.63 -12.59
N ALA A 67 4.63 11.35 -13.53
CA ALA A 67 4.49 10.84 -14.89
C ALA A 67 5.88 10.49 -15.45
N ALA A 68 6.01 9.31 -16.06
CA ALA A 68 7.20 8.99 -16.83
C ALA A 68 7.16 9.79 -18.14
N GLU A 69 8.30 10.36 -18.53
CA GLU A 69 8.50 10.96 -19.86
C GLU A 69 8.33 9.94 -20.98
#